data_AF-A0A9Q3KLF4-F1
#
_entry.id   AF-A0A9Q3KLF4-F1
#
_cell.length_a   1.000
_cell.length_b   1.000
_cell.length_c   1.000
_cell.angle_alpha   90.00
_cell.angle_beta   90.00
_cell.angle_gamma   90.00
#
_symmetry.space_group_name_H-M   'P 1'
#
loop_
_entity.id
_entity.type
_entity.pdbx_description
1 polymer ?
#
loop_
_entity_poly.entity_id
_entity_poly.type
_entity_poly.pdbx_seq_one_letter_code
_entity_poly.pdbx_strand_id
1 'polypeptide(L)'
;MFYSILIDSGATNSFIAKHFVQKYSLTMSELPEKIPLIILDSSESPSLFLTHHTKYMVELPSFPSFGWDVLVIDTPKGEDLILGFDFINHFNPSIDCRQGLITFNADHKDYYDPSKSFSNEFTSAN
;
A
#
# COMPACT_ATOMS: atom_id res chain seq x y z
N MET A 1 11.71 9.23 -12.39
CA MET A 1 12.13 8.75 -11.04
C MET A 1 12.19 7.24 -11.13
N PHE A 2 13.30 6.60 -10.76
CA PHE A 2 13.39 5.13 -10.79
C PHE A 2 13.20 4.61 -9.37
N TYR A 3 12.19 3.76 -9.18
CA TYR A 3 11.89 3.10 -7.92
C TYR A 3 11.34 1.71 -8.22
N SER A 4 11.53 0.78 -7.30
CA SER A 4 11.07 -0.60 -7.45
C SER A 4 9.71 -0.78 -6.80
N ILE A 5 8.78 -1.42 -7.51
CA ILE A 5 7.46 -1.77 -7.00
C ILE A 5 7.36 -3.29 -6.93
N LEU A 6 6.97 -3.82 -5.77
CA LEU A 6 6.53 -5.19 -5.61
C LEU A 6 5.00 -5.23 -5.61
N ILE A 7 4.41 -6.14 -6.37
CA ILE A 7 2.99 -6.49 -6.25
C ILE A 7 2.92 -7.76 -5.41
N ASP A 8 2.32 -7.68 -4.22
CA ASP A 8 2.30 -8.79 -3.26
C ASP A 8 0.89 -9.05 -2.76
N SER A 9 0.24 -10.09 -3.28
CA SER A 9 -1.07 -10.51 -2.79
C SER A 9 -1.05 -11.09 -1.37
N GLY A 10 0.12 -11.43 -0.83
CA GLY A 10 0.31 -11.88 0.55
C GLY A 10 0.38 -10.74 1.56
N ALA A 11 0.57 -9.50 1.10
CA ALA A 11 0.53 -8.31 1.94
C ALA A 11 -0.92 -7.81 2.05
N THR A 12 -1.45 -7.67 3.27
CA THR A 12 -2.83 -7.16 3.47
C THR A 12 -2.99 -5.72 2.97
N ASN A 13 -1.99 -4.88 3.23
CA ASN A 13 -1.98 -3.46 2.89
C ASN A 13 -0.82 -3.12 1.96
N SER A 14 -0.90 -1.93 1.36
CA SER A 14 0.19 -1.34 0.60
C SER A 14 1.16 -0.58 1.51
N PHE A 15 2.45 -0.74 1.26
CA PHE A 15 3.54 -0.20 2.08
C PHE A 15 4.51 0.63 1.26
N ILE A 16 5.12 1.63 1.89
CA ILE A 16 6.21 2.40 1.32
C ILE A 16 7.40 2.42 2.27
N ALA A 17 8.59 2.25 1.71
CA ALA A 17 9.80 2.18 2.53
C ALA A 17 10.14 3.55 3.12
N LYS A 18 10.50 3.57 4.40
CA LYS A 18 10.88 4.79 5.11
C LYS A 18 12.08 5.50 4.48
N HIS A 19 13.07 4.77 3.96
CA HIS A 19 14.20 5.38 3.25
C HIS A 19 13.74 6.14 2.00
N PHE A 20 12.70 5.64 1.33
CA PHE A 20 12.15 6.26 0.14
C PHE A 20 11.42 7.56 0.46
N VAL A 21 10.58 7.52 1.49
CA VAL A 21 9.89 8.70 2.04
C VAL A 21 10.90 9.79 2.42
N GLN A 22 11.98 9.41 3.10
CA GLN A 22 13.04 10.35 3.51
C GLN A 22 13.83 10.89 2.31
N LYS A 23 14.22 10.03 1.36
CA LYS A 23 14.99 10.41 0.17
C LYS A 23 14.29 11.47 -0.67
N TYR A 24 12.97 11.43 -0.73
CA TYR A 24 12.16 12.34 -1.53
C TYR A 24 11.37 13.35 -0.70
N SER A 25 11.63 13.44 0.61
CA SER A 25 11.00 14.38 1.54
C SER A 25 9.47 14.35 1.47
N LEU A 26 8.87 13.16 1.39
CA LEU A 26 7.41 13.01 1.37
C LEU A 26 6.82 13.34 2.74
N THR A 27 5.69 14.04 2.75
CA THR A 27 4.95 14.33 3.97
C THR A 27 4.37 13.06 4.56
N MET A 28 4.62 12.81 5.84
CA MET A 28 4.01 11.71 6.59
C MET A 28 2.98 12.25 7.57
N SER A 29 1.92 11.49 7.77
CA SER A 29 0.91 11.72 8.81
C SER A 29 0.96 10.57 9.81
N GLU A 30 0.78 10.89 11.09
CA GLU A 30 0.62 9.88 12.14
C GLU A 30 -0.70 9.14 11.96
N LEU A 31 -0.68 7.84 12.21
CA LEU A 31 -1.89 7.02 12.29
C LEU A 31 -2.60 7.30 13.62
N PRO A 32 -3.95 7.33 13.64
CA PRO A 32 -4.71 7.47 14.89
C PRO A 32 -4.42 6.36 15.91
N GLU A 33 -4.18 5.15 15.41
CA GLU A 33 -3.81 3.97 16.19
C GLU A 33 -2.63 3.24 15.53
N LYS A 34 -1.78 2.63 16.35
CA LYS A 34 -0.64 1.85 15.84
C LYS A 34 -1.14 0.54 15.27
N ILE A 35 -0.70 0.21 14.06
CA ILE A 35 -1.08 -1.04 13.39
C ILE A 35 0.01 -2.08 13.64
N PRO A 36 -0.30 -3.25 14.23
CA PRO A 36 0.66 -4.32 14.36
C PRO A 36 0.97 -4.90 12.98
N LEU A 37 2.25 -4.94 12.61
CA LEU A 37 2.70 -5.68 11.44
C LEU A 37 3.16 -7.06 11.88
N ILE A 38 2.51 -8.07 11.33
CA ILE A 38 2.82 -9.49 11.55
C ILE A 38 3.44 -10.00 10.26
N ILE A 39 4.75 -10.18 10.25
CA ILE A 39 5.45 -10.86 9.17
C ILE A 39 5.43 -12.35 9.53
N LEU A 40 5.11 -13.23 8.58
CA LEU A 40 5.10 -14.68 8.81
C LEU A 40 6.51 -15.19 9.09
N ASP A 41 6.96 -15.03 10.33
CA ASP A 41 8.23 -15.51 10.87
C ASP A 41 8.00 -16.44 12.08
N SER A 42 6.92 -17.23 12.05
CA SER A 42 6.57 -18.19 13.11
C SER A 42 6.38 -17.62 14.52
N SER A 43 6.35 -16.29 14.70
CA SER A 43 6.08 -15.66 15.99
C SER A 43 4.60 -15.25 16.15
N GLU A 44 4.04 -15.47 17.34
CA GLU A 44 2.69 -15.01 17.71
C GLU A 44 2.65 -13.49 18.05
N SER A 45 3.79 -12.81 17.99
CA SER A 45 3.95 -11.41 18.35
C SER A 45 4.17 -10.52 17.13
N PRO A 46 3.66 -9.27 17.10
CA PRO A 46 3.96 -8.34 16.01
C PRO A 46 5.46 -8.12 15.85
N SER A 47 5.96 -8.24 14.61
CA SER A 47 7.37 -7.99 14.28
C SER A 47 7.72 -6.51 14.49
N LEU A 48 6.77 -5.61 14.23
CA LEU A 48 6.87 -4.17 14.49
C LEU A 48 5.48 -3.50 14.52
N PHE A 49 5.44 -2.24 14.93
CA PHE A 49 4.23 -1.41 14.89
C PHE A 49 4.38 -0.28 13.88
N LEU A 50 3.44 -0.19 12.95
CA LEU A 50 3.33 0.89 11.98
C LEU A 50 2.66 2.08 12.66
N THR A 51 3.18 3.26 12.40
CA THR A 51 2.80 4.50 13.09
C THR A 51 2.45 5.64 12.16
N HIS A 52 2.80 5.53 10.87
CA HIS A 52 2.65 6.60 9.90
C HIS A 52 2.12 6.06 8.58
N HIS A 53 1.45 6.93 7.84
CA HIS A 53 1.10 6.71 6.45
C HIS A 53 1.48 7.95 5.62
N THR A 54 1.49 7.79 4.31
CA THR A 54 1.61 8.91 3.38
C THR A 54 0.73 8.65 2.16
N LYS A 55 0.28 9.72 1.51
CA LYS A 55 -0.39 9.63 0.21
C LYS A 55 0.66 9.77 -0.88
N TYR A 56 0.91 8.69 -1.61
CA TYR A 56 1.90 8.65 -2.66
C TYR A 56 1.25 8.66 -4.05
N MET A 57 1.87 9.36 -4.99
CA MET A 57 1.43 9.40 -6.39
C MET A 57 2.09 8.24 -7.14
N VAL A 58 1.36 7.15 -7.30
CA VAL A 58 1.89 5.94 -7.96
C VAL A 58 1.86 6.14 -9.47
N GLU A 59 2.96 5.75 -10.12
CA GLU A 59 3.13 5.81 -11.57
C GLU A 59 3.49 4.41 -12.07
N LEU A 60 2.59 3.79 -12.83
CA LEU A 60 2.81 2.48 -13.45
C LEU A 60 2.91 2.63 -14.98
N PRO A 61 3.75 1.84 -15.67
CA PRO A 61 3.83 1.87 -17.13
C PRO A 61 2.46 1.60 -17.76
N SER A 62 2.06 2.46 -18.70
CA SER A 62 0.79 2.34 -19.44
C SER A 62 -0.47 2.31 -18.58
N PHE A 63 -0.43 2.86 -17.37
CA PHE A 63 -1.60 3.07 -16.50
C PHE A 63 -1.61 4.54 -16.00
N PRO A 64 -2.78 5.19 -15.85
CA PRO A 64 -2.84 6.54 -15.31
C PRO A 64 -2.25 6.62 -13.92
N SER A 65 -1.58 7.73 -13.60
CA SER A 65 -1.10 7.97 -12.23
C SER A 65 -2.28 8.11 -11.27
N PHE A 66 -2.18 7.52 -10.08
CA PHE A 66 -3.25 7.54 -9.07
C PHE A 66 -2.69 7.70 -7.65
N GLY A 67 -3.43 8.43 -6.81
CA GLY A 67 -3.03 8.70 -5.44
C GLY A 67 -3.39 7.51 -4.57
N TRP A 68 -2.43 6.97 -3.82
CA TRP A 68 -2.61 5.80 -2.99
C TRP A 68 -2.13 6.08 -1.57
N ASP A 69 -2.95 5.76 -0.57
CA ASP A 69 -2.56 5.84 0.84
C ASP A 69 -1.78 4.58 1.21
N VAL A 70 -0.53 4.77 1.65
CA VAL A 70 0.43 3.69 1.91
C VAL A 70 0.99 3.81 3.31
N LEU A 71 1.14 2.67 3.98
CA LEU A 71 1.71 2.59 5.32
C LEU A 71 3.24 2.69 5.24
N VAL A 72 3.84 3.52 6.10
CA VAL A 72 5.30 3.68 6.13
C VAL A 72 5.91 2.55 6.95
N ILE A 73 6.81 1.79 6.33
CA ILE A 73 7.52 0.66 6.95
C ILE A 73 9.02 0.88 6.94
N ASP A 74 9.69 0.51 8.03
CA ASP A 74 11.15 0.53 8.14
C ASP A 74 11.70 -0.86 7.75
N THR A 75 11.91 -1.09 6.46
CA THR A 75 12.48 -2.35 5.95
C THR A 75 14.00 -2.22 5.77
N PRO A 76 14.82 -3.10 6.37
CA PRO A 76 16.28 -2.95 6.32
C PRO A 76 16.88 -3.22 4.93
N LYS A 77 16.18 -3.95 4.06
CA LYS A 77 16.48 -4.16 2.63
C LYS A 77 15.19 -4.53 1.91
N GLY A 78 14.85 -3.85 0.82
CA GLY A 78 13.65 -4.19 0.05
C GLY A 78 13.28 -3.15 -0.99
N GLU A 79 12.08 -3.32 -1.50
CA GLU A 79 11.44 -2.53 -2.52
C GLU A 79 10.98 -1.17 -1.97
N ASP A 80 11.05 -0.14 -2.79
CA ASP A 80 10.60 1.21 -2.42
C ASP A 80 9.10 1.26 -2.11
N LEU A 81 8.30 0.48 -2.84
CA LEU A 81 6.85 0.40 -2.70
C LEU A 81 6.38 -1.06 -2.83
N ILE A 82 5.47 -1.47 -1.96
CA ILE A 82 4.75 -2.73 -2.02
C ILE A 82 3.27 -2.40 -2.22
N LEU A 83 2.68 -2.86 -3.31
CA LEU A 83 1.24 -2.78 -3.52
C LEU A 83 0.61 -4.11 -3.10
N GLY A 84 -0.16 -4.05 -2.02
CA GLY A 84 -0.74 -5.20 -1.37
C GLY A 84 -2.08 -5.63 -1.94
N PHE A 85 -2.75 -6.50 -1.20
CA PHE A 85 -4.08 -7.00 -1.50
C PHE A 85 -5.13 -5.87 -1.53
N ASP A 86 -5.00 -4.83 -0.72
CA ASP A 86 -5.85 -3.63 -0.79
C ASP A 86 -5.85 -2.99 -2.19
N PHE A 87 -4.67 -2.83 -2.79
CA PHE A 87 -4.51 -2.33 -4.15
C PHE A 87 -5.06 -3.32 -5.19
N ILE A 88 -4.69 -4.60 -5.07
CA ILE A 88 -5.13 -5.64 -6.00
C ILE A 88 -6.65 -5.79 -5.97
N ASN A 89 -7.28 -5.76 -4.80
CA ASN A 89 -8.72 -5.85 -4.64
C ASN A 89 -9.44 -4.61 -5.18
N HIS A 90 -8.85 -3.42 -5.05
CA HIS A 90 -9.44 -2.18 -5.55
C HIS A 90 -9.45 -2.12 -7.09
N PHE A 91 -8.31 -2.39 -7.73
CA PHE A 91 -8.20 -2.28 -9.19
C PHE A 91 -8.50 -3.58 -9.94
N ASN A 92 -8.53 -4.71 -9.21
CA ASN A 92 -8.76 -6.05 -9.72
C ASN A 92 -7.99 -6.34 -11.03
N PRO A 93 -6.65 -6.16 -11.04
CA PRO A 93 -5.88 -6.37 -12.26
C PRO A 93 -5.85 -7.85 -12.64
N SER A 94 -5.79 -8.11 -13.94
CA SER A 94 -5.43 -9.44 -14.43
C SER A 94 -3.91 -9.62 -14.38
N ILE A 95 -3.45 -10.67 -13.70
CA ILE A 95 -2.04 -11.02 -13.58
C ILE A 95 -1.78 -12.28 -14.42
N ASP A 96 -1.06 -12.12 -15.52
CA ASP A 96 -0.54 -13.24 -16.30
C ASP A 96 0.88 -13.57 -15.81
N CYS A 97 0.97 -14.50 -14.86
CA CYS A 97 2.25 -14.94 -14.29
C CYS A 97 3.16 -15.64 -15.32
N ARG A 98 2.61 -16.19 -16.41
CA ARG A 98 3.40 -16.85 -17.44
C ARG A 98 4.14 -15.84 -18.31
N GLN A 99 3.48 -14.72 -18.62
CA GLN A 99 4.05 -13.65 -19.42
C GLN A 99 4.70 -12.54 -18.58
N GLY A 100 4.45 -12.52 -17.27
CA GLY A 100 4.88 -11.43 -16.40
C GLY A 100 4.11 -10.13 -16.68
N LEU A 101 2.85 -10.24 -17.11
CA LEU A 101 2.01 -9.08 -17.43
C LEU A 101 1.01 -8.79 -16.32
N ILE A 102 0.80 -7.49 -16.08
CA ILE A 102 -0.27 -6.98 -15.23
C ILE A 102 -1.11 -6.03 -16.07
N THR A 103 -2.41 -6.33 -16.17
CA THR A 103 -3.35 -5.57 -16.98
C THR A 103 -4.43 -5.00 -16.07
N PHE A 104 -4.57 -3.68 -16.10
CA PHE A 104 -5.62 -2.96 -15.38
C PHE A 104 -6.83 -2.76 -16.28
N ASN A 105 -8.02 -3.08 -15.78
CA ASN A 105 -9.25 -2.83 -16.51
C ASN A 105 -9.64 -1.37 -16.36
N ALA A 106 -9.64 -0.61 -17.46
CA ALA A 106 -10.00 0.81 -17.49
C ALA A 106 -11.48 1.09 -17.15
N ASP A 107 -12.30 0.04 -17.03
CA ASP A 107 -13.76 0.14 -16.84
C ASP A 107 -14.21 0.24 -15.38
N HIS A 108 -13.31 0.28 -14.41
CA HIS A 108 -13.70 0.59 -13.02
C HIS A 108 -14.09 2.07 -12.90
N LYS A 109 -15.38 2.34 -13.12
CA LYS A 109 -16.08 3.59 -12.80
C LYS A 109 -16.16 3.88 -11.30
N ASP A 110 -15.62 3.00 -10.47
CA ASP A 110 -15.63 3.10 -9.01
C ASP A 110 -14.28 3.63 -8.51
N TYR A 111 -13.92 4.86 -8.91
CA TYR A 111 -12.97 5.64 -8.13
C TYR A 111 -13.55 5.77 -6.71
N TYR A 112 -13.12 4.86 -5.83
CA TYR A 112 -13.43 4.89 -4.42
C TYR A 112 -12.44 5.84 -3.75
N ASP A 113 -12.95 6.95 -3.23
CA ASP A 113 -12.20 7.93 -2.45
C ASP A 113 -11.87 7.35 -1.06
N PRO A 114 -10.60 6.96 -0.80
CA PRO A 114 -10.23 6.30 0.46
C PRO A 114 -10.35 7.22 1.67
N SER A 115 -10.42 8.55 1.47
CA SER A 115 -10.60 9.51 2.56
C SER A 115 -11.95 9.37 3.29
N LYS A 116 -12.88 8.60 2.72
CA LYS A 116 -14.19 8.26 3.33
C LYS A 116 -14.22 6.90 4.03
N SER A 117 -13.17 6.09 3.95
CA SER A 117 -13.12 4.74 4.53
C SER A 117 -12.65 4.76 5.99
N PHE A 118 -11.64 5.56 6.30
CA PHE A 118 -11.11 5.71 7.66
C PHE A 118 -12.09 6.39 8.64
N SER A 119 -13.14 7.05 8.15
CA SER A 119 -14.12 7.72 9.01
C SER A 119 -15.27 6.83 9.49
N ASN A 120 -15.50 5.66 8.86
CA ASN A 120 -16.75 4.91 9.05
C ASN A 120 -16.62 3.63 9.88
N GLU A 121 -15.40 3.18 10.21
CA GLU A 121 -15.20 1.95 11.00
C GLU A 121 -15.15 2.19 12.53
N PHE A 122 -15.15 3.44 13.00
CA PHE A 122 -15.14 3.76 14.44
C PHE A 122 -16.47 4.27 15.02
N THR A 123 -17.55 4.32 14.22
CA THR A 123 -18.90 4.69 14.70
C THR A 123 -19.88 3.54 14.55
N SER A 124 -19.65 2.44 15.27
CA SER A 124 -20.70 1.46 15.59
C SER A 124 -20.31 0.64 16.82
N ALA A 125 -20.33 1.30 17.98
CA ALA A 125 -20.55 0.66 19.27
C ALA A 125 -21.24 1.70 20.18
N ASN A 126 -22.57 1.69 20.16
CA ASN A 126 -23.42 2.22 21.22
C ASN A 126 -24.11 1.02 21.88
#